data_AF-A0A843RT13-F1
#
_entry.id   AF-A0A843RT13-F1
#
_cell.length_a   1.000
_cell.length_b   1.000
_cell.length_c   1.000
_cell.angle_alpha   90.00
_cell.angle_beta   90.00
_cell.angle_gamma   90.00
#
_symmetry.space_group_name_H-M   'P 1'
#
loop_
_entity.id
_entity.type
_entity.pdbx_description
1 polymer ?
#
loop_
_entity_poly.entity_id
_entity_poly.type
_entity_poly.pdbx_seq_one_letter_code
_entity_poly.pdbx_strand_id
1 'polypeptide(L)'
;MVRNPIYLGKVERPDYGVSTQGNFEPLVDEAALYRAQAVLDGRVVVVGPRQRNHPDFPLRGFVRCEACGRPLTGSWSKGRNGHYAYYHCQRRAAP
;
A
#
# COMPACT_ATOMS: atom_id res chain seq x y z
N MET A 1 10.25 5.79 9.20
CA MET A 1 11.57 6.04 8.59
C MET A 1 11.53 7.12 7.51
N VAL A 2 10.64 7.05 6.50
CA VAL A 2 10.56 7.98 5.33
C VAL A 2 10.15 9.44 5.65
N ARG A 3 10.11 9.83 6.93
CA ARG A 3 9.79 11.21 7.37
C ARG A 3 11.01 11.97 7.89
N ASN A 4 12.19 11.35 7.87
CA ASN A 4 13.38 11.92 8.49
C ASN A 4 13.97 13.07 7.63
N PRO A 5 14.12 14.30 8.17
CA PRO A 5 14.75 15.42 7.46
C PRO A 5 16.21 15.17 7.03
N ILE A 6 16.88 14.18 7.63
CA ILE A 6 18.25 13.78 7.27
C ILE A 6 18.37 13.44 5.78
N TYR A 7 17.31 12.92 5.15
CA TYR A 7 17.32 12.64 3.71
C TYR A 7 17.44 13.90 2.84
N LEU A 8 17.09 15.07 3.38
CA LEU A 8 17.28 16.39 2.75
C LEU A 8 18.60 17.05 3.13
N GLY A 9 19.50 16.33 3.81
CA GLY A 9 20.70 16.92 4.38
C GLY A 9 20.45 17.78 5.61
N LYS A 10 19.24 17.77 6.21
CA LYS A 10 18.92 18.58 7.39
C LYS A 10 19.01 17.75 8.67
N VAL A 11 19.69 18.29 9.68
CA VAL A 11 19.81 17.66 11.00
C VAL A 11 18.93 18.41 11.98
N GLU A 12 17.89 17.73 12.46
CA GLU A 12 16.98 18.27 13.46
C GLU A 12 17.12 17.52 14.80
N ARG A 13 17.25 18.30 15.87
CA ARG A 13 17.27 17.85 17.27
C ARG A 13 16.44 18.85 18.09
N PRO A 14 15.11 18.62 18.18
CA PRO A 14 14.20 19.51 18.90
C PRO A 14 14.59 19.70 20.37
N ASP A 15 15.05 18.62 21.02
CA ASP A 15 15.46 18.63 22.44
C ASP A 15 16.62 19.60 22.73
N TYR A 16 17.39 19.95 21.71
CA TYR A 16 18.53 20.87 21.78
C TYR A 16 18.28 22.17 21.00
N GLY A 17 17.09 22.36 20.43
CA GLY A 17 16.76 23.51 19.59
C GLY A 17 17.60 23.62 18.31
N VAL A 18 18.22 22.54 17.85
CA VAL A 18 19.11 22.55 16.68
C VAL A 18 18.32 22.14 15.44
N SER A 19 18.27 23.03 14.46
CA SER A 19 17.92 22.71 13.07
C SER A 19 18.99 23.35 12.19
N THR A 20 19.83 22.52 11.58
CA THR A 20 20.93 23.00 10.72
C THR A 20 21.09 22.14 9.48
N GLN A 21 21.73 22.72 8.46
CA GLN A 21 22.16 21.98 7.28
C GLN A 21 23.38 21.12 7.66
N GLY A 22 23.30 19.83 7.39
CA GLY A 22 24.41 18.91 7.53
C GLY A 22 25.47 19.11 6.46
N ASN A 23 26.69 18.65 6.74
CA ASN A 23 27.83 18.77 5.84
C ASN A 23 27.87 17.67 4.77
N PHE A 24 26.72 17.18 4.32
CA PHE A 24 26.61 16.09 3.36
C PHE A 24 25.53 16.38 2.33
N GLU A 25 25.71 15.81 1.15
CA GLU A 25 24.77 15.96 0.04
C GLU A 25 23.43 15.29 0.39
N PRO A 26 22.28 15.94 0.12
CA PRO A 26 20.97 15.32 0.26
C PRO A 26 20.87 14.00 -0.49
N LEU A 27 20.20 13.02 0.11
CA LEU A 27 19.97 11.72 -0.53
C LEU A 27 18.81 11.77 -1.53
N VAL A 28 17.87 12.69 -1.33
CA VAL A 28 16.70 12.91 -2.19
C VAL A 28 16.35 14.40 -2.24
N ASP A 29 15.69 14.81 -3.32
CA ASP A 29 15.17 16.17 -3.44
C ASP A 29 14.01 16.43 -2.47
N GLU A 30 13.85 17.70 -2.07
CA GLU A 30 12.74 18.14 -1.22
C GLU A 30 11.38 17.75 -1.83
N ALA A 31 11.20 17.97 -3.13
CA ALA A 31 9.98 17.62 -3.83
C ALA A 31 9.66 16.12 -3.77
N ALA A 32 10.67 15.25 -3.82
CA ALA A 32 10.50 13.81 -3.74
C ALA A 32 10.08 13.38 -2.32
N LEU A 33 10.73 13.92 -1.29
CA LEU A 33 10.40 13.63 0.09
C LEU A 33 8.98 14.09 0.45
N TYR A 34 8.60 15.31 0.08
CA TYR A 34 7.26 15.84 0.37
C TYR A 34 6.17 15.06 -0.36
N ARG A 35 6.40 14.64 -1.62
CA ARG A 35 5.48 13.75 -2.33
C ARG A 35 5.30 12.42 -1.61
N ALA A 36 6.40 11.80 -1.17
CA ALA A 36 6.34 10.55 -0.42
C ALA A 36 5.59 10.71 0.91
N GLN A 37 5.80 11.81 1.63
CA GLN A 37 5.06 12.14 2.85
C GLN A 37 3.57 12.33 2.58
N ALA A 38 3.18 13.04 1.52
CA ALA A 38 1.78 13.24 1.16
C ALA A 38 1.06 11.92 0.82
N VAL A 39 1.77 10.96 0.20
CA VAL A 39 1.27 9.60 -0.03
C VAL A 39 1.08 8.86 1.30
N LEU A 40 2.06 8.91 2.20
CA LEU A 40 1.98 8.25 3.51
C LEU A 40 0.92 8.85 4.43
N ASP A 41 0.66 10.15 4.33
CA ASP A 41 -0.41 10.85 5.04
C ASP A 41 -1.79 10.61 4.42
N GLY A 42 -1.89 9.84 3.33
CA GLY A 42 -3.15 9.59 2.62
C GLY A 42 -3.74 10.83 1.94
N ARG A 43 -2.97 11.92 1.82
CA ARG A 43 -3.38 13.16 1.13
C ARG A 43 -3.33 13.02 -0.40
N VAL A 44 -2.63 12.00 -0.89
CA VAL A 44 -2.56 11.64 -2.31
C VAL A 44 -3.09 10.23 -2.49
N VAL A 45 -4.10 10.07 -3.34
CA VAL A 45 -4.58 8.76 -3.77
C VAL A 45 -3.60 8.21 -4.80
N VAL A 46 -2.73 7.31 -4.37
CA VAL A 46 -1.87 6.56 -5.30
C VAL A 46 -2.72 5.45 -5.91
N VAL A 47 -3.14 5.64 -7.16
CA VAL A 47 -3.76 4.59 -7.98
C VAL A 47 -2.64 3.67 -8.50
N GLY A 48 -1.92 3.03 -7.58
CA GLY A 48 -0.94 2.03 -7.92
C GLY A 48 -1.64 0.77 -8.47
N PRO A 49 -1.00 0.01 -9.37
CA PRO A 49 -1.54 -1.27 -9.78
C PRO A 49 -1.62 -2.18 -8.55
N ARG A 50 -2.83 -2.36 -8.02
CA ARG A 50 -3.08 -3.37 -6.99
C ARG A 50 -2.57 -4.70 -7.53
N GLN A 51 -1.77 -5.44 -6.76
CA GLN A 51 -1.29 -6.76 -7.14
C GLN A 51 -2.50 -7.65 -7.50
N ARG A 52 -2.73 -7.83 -8.81
CA ARG A 52 -3.85 -8.61 -9.33
C ARG A 52 -3.53 -10.09 -9.32
N ASN A 53 -2.29 -10.41 -9.67
CA ASN A 53 -1.78 -11.77 -9.80
C ASN A 53 -1.16 -12.21 -8.47
N HIS A 54 -1.89 -13.09 -7.77
CA HIS A 54 -1.41 -13.74 -6.56
C HIS A 54 -1.28 -15.24 -6.87
N PRO A 55 -0.16 -15.91 -6.56
CA PRO A 55 0.05 -17.32 -6.89
C PRO A 55 -1.02 -18.24 -6.29
N ASP A 56 -1.51 -17.93 -5.08
CA ASP A 56 -2.61 -18.69 -4.46
C ASP A 56 -3.98 -18.48 -5.15
N PHE A 57 -4.14 -17.43 -5.95
CA PHE A 57 -5.39 -17.09 -6.62
C PHE A 57 -5.19 -16.86 -8.14
N PRO A 58 -4.72 -17.86 -8.89
CA PRO A 58 -4.36 -17.71 -10.31
C PRO A 58 -5.56 -17.36 -11.21
N LEU A 59 -6.77 -17.74 -10.79
CA LEU A 59 -8.01 -17.51 -11.56
C LEU A 59 -8.69 -16.17 -11.24
N ARG A 60 -8.14 -15.39 -10.32
CA ARG A 60 -8.71 -14.09 -9.92
C ARG A 60 -8.77 -13.15 -11.12
N GLY A 61 -9.94 -12.59 -11.40
CA GLY A 61 -10.12 -11.69 -12.55
C GLY A 61 -10.45 -12.38 -13.88
N PHE A 62 -10.25 -13.70 -13.98
CA PHE A 62 -10.54 -14.47 -15.19
C PHE A 62 -11.91 -15.15 -15.13
N VAL A 63 -12.22 -15.80 -13.99
CA VAL A 63 -13.52 -16.45 -13.79
C VAL A 63 -14.57 -15.40 -13.47
N ARG A 64 -15.75 -15.50 -14.12
CA ARG A 64 -16.87 -14.58 -13.93
C ARG A 64 -17.97 -15.22 -13.09
N CYS A 65 -18.63 -14.41 -12.28
CA CYS A 65 -19.85 -14.80 -11.60
C CYS A 65 -21.00 -14.88 -12.61
N GLU A 66 -21.71 -16.00 -12.64
CA GLU A 66 -22.89 -16.18 -13.49
C GLU A 66 -24.00 -15.17 -13.15
N ALA A 67 -24.26 -14.96 -11.86
CA ALA A 67 -25.35 -14.08 -11.41
C ALA A 67 -25.14 -12.58 -11.68
N CYS A 68 -23.90 -12.08 -11.71
CA CYS A 68 -23.65 -10.64 -11.89
C CYS A 68 -22.64 -10.28 -13.00
N GLY A 69 -22.09 -11.27 -13.72
CA GLY A 69 -21.14 -11.09 -14.82
C GLY A 69 -19.77 -10.53 -14.45
N ARG A 70 -19.55 -10.13 -13.18
CA ARG A 70 -18.29 -9.56 -12.70
C ARG A 70 -17.25 -10.65 -12.40
N PRO A 71 -15.95 -10.35 -12.51
CA PRO A 71 -14.91 -11.31 -12.14
C PRO A 71 -14.97 -11.69 -10.66
N LEU A 72 -14.74 -12.97 -10.37
CA LEU A 72 -14.58 -13.46 -9.01
C LEU A 72 -13.29 -12.93 -8.37
N THR A 73 -13.32 -12.74 -7.06
CA THR A 73 -12.14 -12.43 -6.26
C THR A 73 -11.74 -13.64 -5.42
N GLY A 74 -10.47 -13.70 -5.02
CA GLY A 74 -9.96 -14.73 -4.13
C GLY A 74 -9.56 -14.14 -2.77
N SER A 75 -9.86 -14.84 -1.69
CA SER A 75 -9.30 -14.55 -0.36
C SER A 75 -9.18 -15.81 0.49
N TRP A 76 -8.28 -15.75 1.48
CA TRP A 76 -8.18 -16.74 2.54
C TRP A 76 -9.23 -16.46 3.63
N SER A 77 -9.95 -17.48 4.05
CA SER A 77 -10.87 -17.45 5.17
C SER A 77 -10.32 -18.31 6.31
N LYS A 78 -10.31 -17.78 7.53
CA LYS A 78 -9.93 -18.53 8.73
C LYS A 78 -11.11 -19.38 9.22
N GLY A 79 -10.91 -20.68 9.34
CA GLY A 79 -11.84 -21.61 9.97
C GLY A 79 -11.27 -22.18 11.28
N ARG A 80 -11.99 -23.14 11.88
CA ARG A 80 -11.62 -23.77 13.17
C ARG A 80 -10.24 -24.44 13.12
N ASN A 81 -9.92 -25.10 12.02
CA ASN A 81 -8.74 -25.96 11.88
C ASN A 81 -7.70 -25.45 10.87
N GLY A 82 -7.88 -24.25 10.30
CA GLY A 82 -6.94 -23.74 9.31
C GLY A 82 -7.45 -22.57 8.48
N HIS A 83 -6.67 -22.21 7.47
CA HIS A 83 -7.02 -21.21 6.47
C HIS A 83 -7.43 -21.90 5.17
N TYR A 84 -8.48 -21.39 4.53
CA TYR A 84 -9.06 -21.96 3.32
C TYR A 84 -9.15 -20.90 2.23
N ALA A 85 -8.62 -21.19 1.04
CA ALA A 85 -8.66 -20.30 -0.10
C ALA A 85 -9.99 -20.46 -0.85
N TYR A 86 -10.74 -19.36 -1.02
CA TYR A 86 -12.02 -19.37 -1.74
C TYR A 86 -12.08 -18.30 -2.82
N TYR A 87 -12.67 -18.67 -3.96
CA TYR A 87 -13.18 -17.70 -4.93
C TYR A 87 -14.63 -17.34 -4.61
N HIS A 88 -14.93 -16.05 -4.58
CA HIS A 88 -16.27 -15.57 -4.27
C HIS A 88 -16.61 -14.31 -5.04
N CYS A 89 -17.92 -14.07 -5.19
CA CYS A 89 -18.44 -12.88 -5.81
C CYS A 89 -18.25 -11.67 -4.89
N GLN A 90 -17.82 -10.53 -5.45
CA GLN A 90 -17.67 -9.29 -4.68
C GLN A 90 -19.02 -8.67 -4.28
N ARG A 91 -20.07 -8.90 -5.08
CA ARG A 91 -21.43 -8.66 -4.60
C ARG A 91 -21.77 -9.85 -3.73
N ARG A 92 -21.98 -9.61 -2.44
CA ARG A 92 -22.63 -10.60 -1.56
C ARG A 92 -24.02 -10.88 -2.14
N ALA A 93 -24.11 -11.88 -3.01
CA ALA A 93 -25.33 -12.63 -3.17
C ALA A 93 -25.20 -13.78 -2.18
N ALA A 94 -25.55 -13.49 -0.93
CA ALA A 94 -26.08 -14.57 -0.11
C ALA A 94 -27.44 -14.92 -0.73
N PRO A 95 -27.82 -16.19 -0.86
CA PRO A 95 -29.23 -16.52 -0.69
C PRO A 95 -29.68 -16.10 0.72
#